data_AF-A0A7L5YKV0-F1
#
_entry.id   AF-A0A7L5YKV0-F1
#
_cell.length_a   1.000
_cell.length_b   1.000
_cell.length_c   1.000
_cell.angle_alpha   90.00
_cell.angle_beta   90.00
_cell.angle_gamma   90.00
#
_symmetry.space_group_name_H-M   'P 1'
#
loop_
_entity.id
_entity.type
_entity.pdbx_description
1 polymer ?
#
loop_
_entity_poly.entity_id
_entity_poly.type
_entity_poly.pdbx_seq_one_letter_code
_entity_poly.pdbx_strand_id
1 'polypeptide(L)'
;MNNPNYPARLGEYNAPGASAGIALTGGRAILAQEDGGVGIINVTNPAQMVRQGIWAAPGRAWDVAVTGTRGRSCGNGRCAGG
;
A
#
# COMPACT_ATOMS: atom_id res chain seq x y z
N MET A 1 20.29 -11.24 5.65
CA MET A 1 20.34 -11.57 4.21
C MET A 1 19.42 -10.60 3.48
N ASN A 2 19.94 -9.46 2.99
CA ASN A 2 19.17 -8.50 2.18
C ASN A 2 20.10 -8.04 1.05
N ASN A 3 20.20 -8.85 -0.01
CA ASN A 3 20.99 -8.50 -1.20
C ASN A 3 20.02 -7.98 -2.26
N PRO A 4 20.09 -6.70 -2.67
CA PRO A 4 19.17 -6.15 -3.66
C PRO A 4 19.29 -6.83 -5.04
N ASN A 5 20.41 -7.51 -5.33
CA ASN A 5 20.60 -8.26 -6.58
C ASN A 5 20.02 -9.68 -6.54
N TYR A 6 19.61 -10.16 -5.36
CA TYR A 6 18.99 -11.46 -5.17
C TYR A 6 17.76 -11.31 -4.27
N PRO A 7 16.61 -10.91 -4.85
CA PRO A 7 15.38 -10.83 -4.09
C PRO A 7 15.04 -12.20 -3.51
N ALA A 8 15.06 -12.30 -2.18
CA ALA A 8 14.63 -13.48 -1.46
C ALA A 8 13.14 -13.35 -1.13
N ARG A 9 12.35 -14.36 -1.48
CA ARG A 9 10.94 -14.42 -1.09
C ARG A 9 10.84 -14.69 0.41
N LEU A 10 10.51 -13.66 1.19
CA LEU A 10 10.39 -13.74 2.65
C LEU A 10 9.03 -14.27 3.12
N GLY A 11 8.02 -14.26 2.25
CA GLY A 11 6.68 -14.77 2.51
C GLY A 11 5.75 -14.49 1.33
N GLU A 12 4.51 -14.97 1.44
CA GLU A 12 3.45 -14.73 0.47
C GLU A 12 2.12 -14.55 1.20
N TYR A 13 1.31 -13.65 0.66
CA TYR A 13 -0.05 -13.43 1.13
C TYR A 13 -0.98 -13.47 -0.08
N ASN A 14 -1.88 -14.45 -0.07
CA ASN A 14 -2.93 -14.54 -1.08
C ASN A 14 -4.09 -13.64 -0.64
N ALA A 15 -4.21 -12.49 -1.30
CA ALA A 15 -5.37 -11.63 -1.11
C ALA A 15 -6.62 -12.29 -1.70
N PRO A 16 -7.77 -12.25 -1.01
CA PRO A 16 -9.04 -12.66 -1.60
C PRO A 16 -9.44 -11.67 -2.71
N GLY A 17 -9.87 -12.19 -3.85
CA GLY A 17 -10.36 -11.39 -4.98
C GLY A 17 -9.28 -10.83 -5.90
N ALA A 18 -9.74 -10.17 -6.97
CA ALA A 18 -8.86 -9.49 -7.93
C ALA A 18 -8.32 -8.20 -7.31
N SER A 19 -6.99 -8.07 -7.28
CA SER A 19 -6.30 -6.88 -6.78
C SER A 19 -5.98 -5.97 -7.97
N ALA A 20 -6.46 -4.74 -7.96
CA ALA A 20 -6.19 -3.76 -9.01
C ALA A 20 -4.87 -3.01 -8.77
N GLY A 21 -4.49 -2.82 -7.51
CA GLY A 21 -3.27 -2.10 -7.14
C GLY A 21 -2.79 -2.40 -5.73
N ILE A 22 -1.50 -2.17 -5.48
CA ILE A 22 -0.87 -2.31 -4.16
C ILE A 22 -0.01 -1.09 -3.84
N ALA A 23 -0.13 -0.59 -2.61
CA ALA A 23 0.74 0.47 -2.08
C ALA A 23 1.34 0.06 -0.74
N LEU A 24 2.62 0.39 -0.53
CA LEU A 24 3.36 0.06 0.68
C LEU A 24 3.66 1.34 1.47
N THR A 25 3.36 1.33 2.77
CA THR A 25 3.66 2.44 3.68
C THR A 25 3.94 1.97 5.08
N GLY A 26 5.09 2.34 5.65
CA GLY A 26 5.40 2.15 7.08
C GLY A 26 5.18 0.72 7.61
N GLY A 27 5.41 -0.31 6.79
CA GLY A 27 5.17 -1.71 7.17
C GLY A 27 3.73 -2.21 6.95
N ARG A 28 2.89 -1.45 6.25
CA ARG A 28 1.55 -1.86 5.80
C ARG A 28 1.49 -1.91 4.28
N ALA A 29 0.85 -2.95 3.75
CA ALA A 29 0.44 -3.03 2.36
C ALA A 29 -1.06 -2.71 2.28
N ILE A 30 -1.41 -1.78 1.41
CA ILE A 30 -2.78 -1.43 1.07
C ILE A 30 -3.07 -2.05 -0.29
N LEU A 31 -4.11 -2.85 -0.39
CA LEU A 31 -4.54 -3.52 -1.61
C LEU A 31 -5.88 -2.95 -2.07
N ALA A 32 -5.92 -2.41 -3.28
CA ALA A 32 -7.17 -2.08 -3.95
C ALA A 32 -7.75 -3.38 -4.53
N GLN A 33 -8.99 -3.71 -4.19
CA GLN A 33 -9.72 -4.83 -4.78
C GLN A 33 -10.76 -4.29 -5.77
N GLU A 34 -10.92 -5.00 -6.88
CA GLU A 34 -11.85 -4.63 -7.96
C GLU A 34 -13.32 -4.70 -7.53
N ASP A 35 -13.63 -5.47 -6.50
CA ASP A 35 -14.97 -5.62 -5.92
C ASP A 35 -15.40 -4.42 -5.05
N GLY A 36 -14.52 -3.42 -4.89
CA GLY A 36 -14.78 -2.21 -4.11
C GLY A 36 -14.24 -2.25 -2.69
N GLY A 37 -13.38 -3.21 -2.36
CA GLY A 37 -12.66 -3.25 -1.10
C GLY A 37 -11.26 -2.61 -1.17
N VAL A 38 -10.81 -2.05 -0.06
CA VAL A 38 -9.40 -1.75 0.20
C VAL A 38 -8.95 -2.60 1.37
N GLY A 39 -8.08 -3.58 1.12
CA GLY A 39 -7.48 -4.42 2.16
C GLY A 39 -6.26 -3.75 2.78
N ILE A 40 -6.17 -3.72 4.11
CA ILE A 40 -4.95 -3.29 4.82
C ILE A 40 -4.29 -4.51 5.41
N ILE A 41 -3.04 -4.75 5.04
CA ILE A 41 -2.22 -5.86 5.49
C ILE A 41 -1.03 -5.33 6.26
N ASN A 42 -0.78 -5.88 7.43
CA ASN A 42 0.46 -5.69 8.14
C ASN A 42 1.54 -6.59 7.52
N VAL A 43 2.58 -5.96 6.97
CA VAL A 43 3.76 -6.60 6.37
C VAL A 43 5.03 -6.36 7.19
N THR A 44 4.90 -5.95 8.46
CA THR A 44 6.05 -5.78 9.37
C THR A 44 6.82 -7.08 9.59
N ASN A 45 6.11 -8.22 9.58
CA ASN A 45 6.72 -9.54 9.56
C ASN A 45 6.32 -10.27 8.27
N PRO A 46 7.19 -10.36 7.26
CA PRO A 46 6.86 -11.00 6.00
C PRO A 46 6.58 -12.50 6.14
N ALA A 47 7.11 -13.17 7.18
CA ALA A 47 6.79 -14.56 7.48
C ALA A 47 5.41 -14.73 8.13
N GLN A 48 4.83 -13.64 8.65
CA GLN A 48 3.52 -13.62 9.31
C GLN A 48 2.74 -12.36 8.90
N MET A 49 2.37 -12.29 7.63
CA MET A 49 1.53 -11.21 7.12
C MET A 49 0.10 -11.38 7.62
N VAL A 50 -0.46 -10.32 8.21
CA VAL A 50 -1.81 -10.35 8.81
C VAL A 50 -2.65 -9.21 8.25
N ARG A 51 -3.84 -9.54 7.75
CA ARG A 51 -4.80 -8.53 7.30
C ARG A 51 -5.42 -7.84 8.50
N GLN A 52 -5.15 -6.54 8.63
CA GLN A 52 -5.65 -5.70 9.72
C GLN A 52 -7.09 -5.24 9.49
N GLY A 53 -7.55 -5.16 8.23
CA GLY A 53 -8.92 -4.77 7.96
C GLY A 53 -9.28 -4.69 6.48
N ILE A 54 -10.58 -4.48 6.26
CA ILE A 54 -11.17 -4.13 4.97
C ILE A 54 -11.80 -2.78 5.14
N TRP A 55 -11.46 -1.85 4.27
CA TRP A 55 -12.23 -0.64 4.10
C TRP A 55 -13.03 -0.78 2.81
N ALA A 56 -14.35 -0.92 2.92
CA ALA A 56 -15.22 -0.94 1.75
C ALA A 56 -15.32 0.49 1.22
N ALA A 57 -14.67 0.76 0.08
CA ALA A 57 -14.86 2.01 -0.62
C ALA A 57 -16.19 1.92 -1.37
N PRO A 58 -17.02 2.99 -1.37
CA PRO A 58 -18.21 3.00 -2.21
C PRO A 58 -17.80 3.11 -3.69
N GLY A 59 -17.60 1.96 -4.34
CA GLY A 59 -17.18 1.84 -5.74
C GLY A 59 -15.89 1.04 -5.91
N ARG A 60 -15.61 0.62 -7.16
CA ARG A 60 -14.41 -0.16 -7.49
C ARG A 60 -13.15 0.67 -7.24
N ALA A 61 -12.19 0.11 -6.50
CA ALA A 61 -10.90 0.74 -6.28
C ALA A 61 -9.92 0.26 -7.37
N TRP A 62 -9.60 1.14 -8.32
CA TRP A 62 -8.72 0.81 -9.46
C TRP A 62 -7.24 1.01 -9.11
N ASP A 63 -6.95 1.91 -8.18
CA ASP A 63 -5.60 2.22 -7.75
C ASP A 63 -5.61 2.68 -6.29
N VAL A 64 -4.49 2.47 -5.60
CA VAL A 64 -4.25 2.94 -4.24
C VAL A 64 -2.92 3.67 -4.22
N ALA A 65 -2.95 4.96 -3.89
CA ALA A 65 -1.75 5.75 -3.63
C ALA A 65 -1.71 6.11 -2.15
N VAL A 66 -0.62 5.77 -1.46
CA VAL A 66 -0.40 6.29 -0.11
C VAL A 66 0.27 7.65 -0.21
N THR A 67 -0.49 8.70 0.08
CA THR A 67 0.10 10.02 0.36
C THR A 67 0.67 10.01 1.77
N GLY A 68 1.93 9.58 1.91
CA GLY A 68 2.68 9.81 3.14
C GLY A 68 2.79 11.31 3.37
N THR A 69 2.33 11.82 4.50
CA THR A 69 2.51 13.22 4.90
C THR A 69 3.98 13.49 5.22
N ARG A 70 4.81 13.64 4.18
CA ARG A 70 6.09 14.35 4.27
C ARG A 70 6.21 15.29 3.09
N GLY A 71 6.02 16.57 3.39
CA GLY A 71 6.32 17.69 2.50
C GLY A 71 5.12 18.14 1.69
N ARG A 72 4.69 19.39 1.93
CA ARG A 72 3.77 20.11 1.04
C ARG A 72 4.37 20.09 -0.37
N SER A 73 3.77 19.35 -1.29
CA SER A 73 4.04 19.56 -2.72
C SER A 73 3.28 20.82 -3.14
N CYS A 74 3.95 21.98 -3.11
CA CYS A 74 3.43 23.16 -3.82
C CYS A 74 3.55 22.89 -5.32
N GLY A 75 2.59 22.20 -5.91
CA GLY A 75 2.46 22.04 -7.35
C GLY A 75 1.76 23.25 -7.98
N ASN A 76 2.47 24.38 -8.06
CA ASN A 76 2.28 25.50 -9.02
C ASN A 76 3.19 26.69 -8.65
N GLY A 77 4.50 26.48 -8.65
CA GLY A 77 5.49 27.55 -8.80
C GLY A 77 5.69 28.57 -7.66
N ARG A 78 5.02 28.48 -6.51
CA ARG A 78 5.25 29.42 -5.39
C ARG A 78 5.09 28.76 -4.01
N CYS A 79 6.12 28.06 -3.53
CA CYS A 79 6.33 27.98 -2.08
C CYS A 79 7.12 29.23 -1.67
N ALA A 80 6.45 30.30 -1.24
CA ALA A 80 7.12 31.43 -0.60
C ALA A 80 7.40 31.07 0.87
N GLY A 81 8.67 31.10 1.26
CA GLY A 81 9.06 31.12 2.66
C GLY A 81 8.79 32.51 3.26
N GLY A 82 8.30 32.51 4.49
CA GLY A 82 8.17 33.67 5.38
C GLY A 82 8.23 33.15 6.81
#